data_AF-A0A0F4KPY3-F1
#
_entry.id   AF-A0A0F4KPY3-F1
#
_cell.length_a   1.000
_cell.length_b   1.000
_cell.length_c   1.000
_cell.angle_alpha   90.00
_cell.angle_beta   90.00
_cell.angle_gamma   90.00
#
_symmetry.space_group_name_H-M   'P 1'
#
loop_
_entity.id
_entity.type
_entity.pdbx_description
1 polymer ?
#
loop_
_entity_poly.entity_id
_entity_poly.type
_entity_poly.pdbx_seq_one_letter_code
_entity_poly.pdbx_strand_id
1 'polypeptide(L)'
;MFNDVLITQRMKSLLVPRIEQAFEIFKSENNLNKVSIYPKNIPEKLLDSYLPDAVKEFKSLNKELQNATADEIDDHIVDYVLNECDIGFLLSKIQFLFNEEATLQGVKDKMMEMLQHTHPYDQVNRDYWIRTINKIKHVDVLAKYADSDHLDSFVEERASDWKENLKEE
;
A
#
# COMPACT_ATOMS: atom_id res chain seq x y z
N MET A 1 39.11 5.71 3.93
CA MET A 1 37.84 5.82 4.70
C MET A 1 36.88 6.76 3.96
N PHE A 2 36.65 6.50 2.67
CA PHE A 2 35.73 7.23 1.81
C PHE A 2 34.93 6.15 1.07
N ASN A 3 33.60 6.16 1.21
CA ASN A 3 32.61 5.58 0.31
C ASN A 3 31.26 5.32 1.00
N ASP A 4 31.20 5.27 2.33
CA ASP A 4 29.96 4.93 3.04
C ASP A 4 28.81 5.89 2.75
N VAL A 5 29.09 7.20 2.77
CA VAL A 5 28.10 8.24 2.46
C VAL A 5 27.69 8.19 1.00
N LEU A 6 28.64 7.99 0.07
CA LEU A 6 28.38 7.92 -1.37
C LEU A 6 27.56 6.67 -1.74
N ILE A 7 27.95 5.50 -1.24
CA ILE A 7 27.21 4.24 -1.41
C ILE A 7 25.78 4.40 -0.90
N THR A 8 25.62 4.94 0.33
CA THR A 8 24.30 5.11 0.93
C THR A 8 23.43 6.07 0.12
N GLN A 9 23.96 7.22 -0.29
CA GLN A 9 23.23 8.20 -1.10
C GLN A 9 22.85 7.63 -2.47
N ARG A 10 23.78 6.92 -3.11
CA ARG A 10 23.54 6.32 -4.42
C ARG A 10 22.50 5.20 -4.36
N MET A 11 22.66 4.25 -3.44
CA MET A 11 21.66 3.20 -3.20
C MET A 11 20.30 3.80 -2.89
N LYS A 12 20.23 4.84 -2.03
CA LYS A 12 18.99 5.55 -1.75
C LYS A 12 18.36 6.13 -3.01
N SER A 13 19.13 6.79 -3.87
CA SER A 13 18.63 7.37 -5.12
C SER A 13 18.07 6.33 -6.10
N LEU A 14 18.57 5.09 -6.07
CA LEU A 14 18.09 4.00 -6.91
C LEU A 14 16.89 3.27 -6.27
N LEU A 15 16.87 3.13 -4.95
CA LEU A 15 15.82 2.42 -4.22
C LEU A 15 14.53 3.21 -4.11
N VAL A 16 14.60 4.53 -3.85
CA VAL A 16 13.41 5.40 -3.71
C VAL A 16 12.43 5.23 -4.87
N PRO A 17 12.81 5.46 -6.15
CA PRO A 17 11.86 5.36 -7.26
C PRO A 17 11.30 3.95 -7.44
N ARG A 18 12.05 2.91 -7.06
CA ARG A 18 11.61 1.51 -7.19
C ARG A 18 10.65 1.10 -6.08
N ILE A 19 10.90 1.56 -4.86
CA ILE A 19 9.97 1.39 -3.74
C ILE A 19 8.65 2.13 -4.05
N GLU A 20 8.73 3.35 -4.57
CA GLU A 20 7.57 4.11 -5.02
C GLU A 20 6.80 3.35 -6.11
N GLN A 21 7.50 2.86 -7.14
CA GLN A 21 6.89 2.05 -8.20
C GLN A 21 6.21 0.78 -7.66
N ALA A 22 6.88 0.02 -6.78
CA ALA A 22 6.31 -1.17 -6.18
C ALA A 22 5.08 -0.83 -5.32
N PHE A 23 5.08 0.32 -4.64
CA PHE A 23 3.94 0.78 -3.87
C PHE A 23 2.75 1.19 -4.75
N GLU A 24 2.98 1.83 -5.89
CA GLU A 24 1.93 2.12 -6.87
C GLU A 24 1.31 0.84 -7.44
N ILE A 25 2.13 -0.16 -7.75
CA ILE A 25 1.67 -1.49 -8.18
C ILE A 25 0.81 -2.13 -7.10
N PHE A 26 1.31 -2.18 -5.85
CA PHE A 26 0.59 -2.73 -4.71
C PHE A 26 -0.79 -2.07 -4.53
N LYS A 27 -0.86 -0.74 -4.61
CA LYS A 27 -2.13 -0.02 -4.50
C LYS A 27 -3.09 -0.37 -5.63
N SER A 28 -2.58 -0.51 -6.85
CA SER A 28 -3.40 -0.88 -8.01
C SER A 28 -3.98 -2.29 -7.86
N GLU A 29 -3.16 -3.26 -7.48
CA GLU A 29 -3.58 -4.65 -7.29
C GLU A 29 -4.64 -4.79 -6.17
N ASN A 30 -4.55 -3.96 -5.13
CA ASN A 30 -5.46 -3.98 -3.98
C ASN A 30 -6.62 -2.97 -4.08
N ASN A 31 -6.83 -2.32 -5.24
CA ASN A 31 -7.85 -1.28 -5.45
C ASN A 31 -7.75 -0.08 -4.49
N LEU A 32 -6.59 0.15 -3.87
CA LEU A 32 -6.35 1.25 -2.94
C LEU A 32 -6.25 2.60 -3.65
N ASN A 33 -6.06 2.63 -4.97
CA ASN A 33 -6.06 3.89 -5.73
C ASN A 33 -7.41 4.62 -5.67
N LYS A 34 -8.49 3.89 -5.39
CA LYS A 34 -9.85 4.45 -5.24
C LYS A 34 -10.11 5.03 -3.85
N VAL A 35 -9.31 4.63 -2.85
CA VAL A 35 -9.51 5.00 -1.45
C VAL A 35 -8.24 5.59 -0.86
N SER A 36 -8.28 6.82 -0.35
CA SER A 36 -7.13 7.43 0.35
C SER A 36 -6.94 6.90 1.79
N ILE A 37 -7.26 5.64 2.03
CA ILE A 37 -7.29 5.00 3.34
C ILE A 37 -6.26 3.87 3.34
N TYR A 38 -5.02 4.22 3.63
CA TYR A 38 -3.90 3.31 3.80
C TYR A 38 -2.73 4.08 4.45
N PRO A 39 -1.76 3.39 5.07
CA PRO A 39 -0.60 4.06 5.64
C PRO A 39 0.28 4.67 4.53
N LYS A 40 0.28 6.00 4.40
CA LYS A 40 1.03 6.72 3.35
C LYS A 40 2.55 6.64 3.49
N ASN A 41 3.05 6.31 4.68
CA ASN A 41 4.48 6.24 4.98
C ASN A 41 5.10 4.85 4.77
N ILE A 42 4.42 3.92 4.08
CA ILE A 42 5.00 2.61 3.76
C ILE A 42 6.31 2.74 2.95
N PRO A 43 6.39 3.57 1.89
CA PRO A 43 7.64 3.75 1.15
C PRO A 43 8.81 4.22 2.03
N GLU A 44 8.57 5.24 2.87
CA GLU A 44 9.56 5.78 3.80
C GLU A 44 10.00 4.73 4.82
N LYS A 45 9.06 4.03 5.46
CA LYS A 45 9.34 2.96 6.42
C LYS A 45 10.14 1.81 5.78
N LEU A 46 9.80 1.43 4.56
CA LEU A 46 10.52 0.38 3.85
C LEU A 46 11.96 0.83 3.58
N LEU A 47 12.15 2.04 3.07
CA LEU A 47 13.48 2.58 2.81
C LEU A 47 14.32 2.66 4.09
N ASP A 48 13.75 3.21 5.18
CA ASP A 48 14.46 3.39 6.45
C ASP A 48 14.83 2.06 7.10
N SER A 49 13.97 1.04 6.97
CA SER A 49 14.24 -0.29 7.52
C SER A 49 15.23 -1.10 6.68
N TYR A 50 15.22 -0.93 5.35
CA TYR A 50 16.00 -1.80 4.45
C TYR A 50 17.35 -1.21 4.05
N LEU A 51 17.45 0.11 3.84
CA LEU A 51 18.67 0.75 3.34
C LEU A 51 19.93 0.45 4.17
N PRO A 52 19.90 0.46 5.52
CA PRO A 52 21.09 0.15 6.33
C PRO A 52 21.61 -1.27 6.11
N ASP A 53 20.70 -2.24 6.01
CA ASP A 53 21.04 -3.65 5.81
C ASP A 53 21.54 -3.90 4.39
N ALA A 54 20.90 -3.29 3.39
CA ALA A 54 21.33 -3.36 1.99
C ALA A 54 22.75 -2.80 1.80
N VAL A 55 23.06 -1.65 2.41
CA VAL A 55 24.42 -1.06 2.37
C VAL A 55 25.44 -2.00 3.03
N LYS A 56 25.07 -2.63 4.14
CA LYS A 56 25.96 -3.57 4.85
C LYS A 56 26.21 -4.83 4.02
N GLU A 57 25.18 -5.38 3.40
CA GLU A 57 25.27 -6.54 2.53
C GLU A 57 26.12 -6.24 1.29
N PHE A 58 25.83 -5.14 0.60
CA PHE A 58 26.63 -4.68 -0.54
C PHE A 58 28.13 -4.63 -0.23
N LYS A 59 28.50 -4.01 0.89
CA LYS A 59 29.91 -3.95 1.33
C LYS A 59 30.50 -5.32 1.67
N SER A 60 29.68 -6.24 2.18
CA SER A 60 30.13 -7.58 2.51
C SER A 60 30.38 -8.44 1.26
N LEU A 61 29.58 -8.21 0.21
CA LEU A 61 29.71 -8.90 -1.07
C LEU A 61 30.86 -8.34 -1.91
N ASN A 62 31.17 -7.05 -1.78
CA ASN A 62 32.15 -6.35 -2.60
C ASN A 62 33.36 -5.84 -1.78
N LYS A 63 33.96 -6.73 -0.98
CA LYS A 63 35.06 -6.38 -0.05
C LYS A 63 36.32 -5.91 -0.77
N GLU A 64 36.48 -6.31 -2.03
CA GLU A 64 37.60 -6.03 -2.93
C GLU A 64 37.57 -4.61 -3.53
N LEU A 65 36.45 -3.87 -3.43
CA LEU A 65 36.31 -2.52 -3.99
C LEU A 65 37.08 -1.42 -3.22
N GLN A 66 38.01 -1.78 -2.33
CA GLN A 66 38.77 -0.80 -1.55
C GLN A 66 39.63 0.14 -2.41
N ASN A 67 40.03 -0.29 -3.60
CA ASN A 67 40.84 0.48 -4.55
C ASN A 67 40.11 0.79 -5.86
N ALA A 68 38.80 0.50 -5.93
CA ALA A 68 38.00 0.75 -7.13
C ALA A 68 37.76 2.25 -7.32
N THR A 69 37.60 2.65 -8.57
CA THR A 69 37.17 3.98 -8.98
C THR A 69 35.71 4.23 -8.57
N ALA A 70 35.30 5.50 -8.56
CA ALA A 70 33.91 5.86 -8.26
C ALA A 70 32.93 5.25 -9.27
N ASP A 71 33.31 5.18 -10.54
CA ASP A 71 32.48 4.61 -11.62
C ASP A 71 32.31 3.10 -11.44
N GLU A 72 33.39 2.36 -11.14
CA GLU A 72 33.31 0.93 -10.83
C GLU A 72 32.40 0.69 -9.61
N ILE A 73 32.50 1.50 -8.58
CA ILE A 73 31.61 1.39 -7.41
C ILE A 73 30.16 1.67 -7.78
N ASP A 74 29.90 2.65 -8.66
CA ASP A 74 28.55 2.96 -9.15
C ASP A 74 27.93 1.77 -9.89
N ASP A 75 28.69 1.18 -10.82
CA ASP A 75 28.25 0.01 -11.59
C ASP A 75 27.87 -1.16 -10.67
N HIS A 76 28.72 -1.46 -9.68
CA HIS A 76 28.43 -2.49 -8.68
C HIS A 76 27.18 -2.19 -7.84
N ILE A 77 26.96 -0.93 -7.46
CA ILE A 77 25.76 -0.51 -6.71
C ILE A 77 24.51 -0.70 -7.58
N VAL A 78 24.56 -0.28 -8.85
CA VAL A 78 23.46 -0.43 -9.79
C VAL A 78 23.11 -1.90 -9.97
N ASP A 79 24.11 -2.76 -10.20
CA ASP A 79 23.92 -4.20 -10.37
C ASP A 79 23.31 -4.84 -9.12
N TYR A 80 23.81 -4.50 -7.93
CA TYR A 80 23.25 -4.99 -6.67
C TYR A 80 21.77 -4.59 -6.52
N VAL A 81 21.43 -3.32 -6.74
CA VAL A 81 20.04 -2.85 -6.62
C VAL A 81 19.14 -3.47 -7.71
N LEU A 82 19.65 -3.73 -8.90
CA LEU A 82 18.87 -4.38 -9.97
C LEU A 82 18.57 -5.84 -9.65
N ASN A 83 19.54 -6.58 -9.12
CA ASN A 83 19.42 -8.01 -8.90
C ASN A 83 18.77 -8.37 -7.55
N GLU A 84 19.14 -7.68 -6.48
CA GLU A 84 18.71 -8.04 -5.12
C GLU A 84 17.45 -7.27 -4.68
N CYS A 85 17.16 -6.13 -5.32
CA CYS A 85 16.02 -5.27 -4.97
C CYS A 85 14.99 -5.24 -6.12
N ASP A 86 14.64 -6.42 -6.64
CA ASP A 86 13.61 -6.54 -7.67
C ASP A 86 12.21 -6.12 -7.15
N ILE A 87 11.29 -5.87 -8.09
CA ILE A 87 9.93 -5.40 -7.77
C ILE A 87 9.15 -6.43 -6.94
N GLY A 88 9.29 -7.73 -7.21
CA GLY A 88 8.62 -8.79 -6.45
C GLY A 88 9.09 -8.85 -5.00
N PHE A 89 10.41 -8.72 -4.77
CA PHE A 89 10.96 -8.58 -3.43
C PHE A 89 10.35 -7.36 -2.70
N LEU A 90 10.37 -6.19 -3.34
CA LEU A 90 9.82 -4.96 -2.75
C LEU A 90 8.32 -5.07 -2.45
N LEU A 91 7.54 -5.68 -3.35
CA LEU A 91 6.11 -5.95 -3.13
C LEU A 91 5.88 -6.81 -1.88
N SER A 92 6.67 -7.86 -1.68
CA SER A 92 6.56 -8.72 -0.49
C SER A 92 6.82 -7.95 0.81
N LYS A 93 7.78 -7.02 0.79
CA LYS A 93 8.11 -6.17 1.96
C LYS A 93 7.01 -5.14 2.22
N ILE A 94 6.46 -4.54 1.16
CA ILE A 94 5.30 -3.63 1.26
C ILE A 94 4.11 -4.36 1.87
N GLN A 95 3.82 -5.57 1.41
CA GLN A 95 2.72 -6.38 1.94
C GLN A 95 2.92 -6.70 3.42
N PHE A 96 4.14 -7.00 3.86
CA PHE A 96 4.45 -7.20 5.28
C PHE A 96 4.24 -5.94 6.14
N LEU A 97 4.56 -4.77 5.59
CA LEU A 97 4.37 -3.48 6.28
C LEU A 97 2.91 -2.98 6.22
N PHE A 98 2.10 -3.54 5.34
CA PHE A 98 0.72 -3.15 5.14
C PHE A 98 -0.16 -3.71 6.27
N ASN A 99 -0.84 -2.81 6.98
CA ASN A 99 -1.83 -3.20 7.98
C ASN A 99 -3.19 -3.34 7.29
N GLU A 100 -3.49 -4.56 6.84
CA GLU A 100 -4.74 -4.87 6.14
C GLU A 100 -5.96 -4.66 7.04
N GLU A 101 -5.90 -5.04 8.31
CA GLU A 101 -7.02 -4.92 9.24
C GLU A 101 -7.40 -3.46 9.50
N ALA A 102 -6.42 -2.60 9.81
CA ALA A 102 -6.66 -1.19 10.01
C ALA A 102 -7.15 -0.51 8.74
N THR A 103 -6.62 -0.91 7.58
CA THR A 103 -7.07 -0.39 6.29
C THR A 103 -8.51 -0.81 6.00
N LEU A 104 -8.85 -2.08 6.22
CA LEU A 104 -10.21 -2.59 6.08
C LEU A 104 -11.18 -1.82 6.96
N GLN A 105 -10.83 -1.62 8.24
CA GLN A 105 -11.69 -0.88 9.15
C GLN A 105 -11.91 0.55 8.67
N GLY A 106 -10.87 1.24 8.22
CA GLY A 106 -11.02 2.59 7.67
C GLY A 106 -11.92 2.64 6.42
N VAL A 107 -11.78 1.66 5.52
CA VAL A 107 -12.66 1.55 4.33
C VAL A 107 -14.11 1.29 4.74
N LYS A 108 -14.34 0.44 5.75
CA LYS A 108 -15.68 0.20 6.31
C LYS A 108 -16.29 1.46 6.91
N ASP A 109 -15.51 2.22 7.67
CA ASP A 109 -15.96 3.47 8.28
C ASP A 109 -16.34 4.50 7.20
N LYS A 110 -15.56 4.56 6.12
CA LYS A 110 -15.85 5.44 4.98
C LYS A 110 -17.13 5.04 4.24
N MET A 111 -17.31 3.75 3.97
CA MET A 111 -18.55 3.21 3.39
C MET A 111 -19.77 3.55 4.26
N MET A 112 -19.64 3.35 5.57
CA MET A 112 -20.70 3.65 6.53
C MET A 112 -21.05 5.14 6.54
N GLU A 113 -20.04 6.02 6.50
CA GLU A 113 -20.23 7.47 6.35
C GLU A 113 -21.01 7.79 5.06
N MET A 114 -20.61 7.24 3.92
CA MET A 114 -21.27 7.51 2.65
C MET A 114 -22.73 7.05 2.64
N LEU A 115 -23.01 5.83 3.10
CA LEU A 115 -24.38 5.30 3.17
C LEU A 115 -25.29 6.14 4.09
N GLN A 116 -24.74 6.76 5.14
CA GLN A 116 -25.52 7.59 6.06
C GLN A 116 -25.82 8.99 5.56
N HIS A 117 -25.10 9.45 4.54
CA HIS A 117 -25.21 10.82 4.03
C HIS A 117 -25.62 10.87 2.56
N THR A 118 -25.92 9.73 1.95
CA THR A 118 -26.34 9.64 0.55
C THR A 118 -27.79 9.16 0.47
N HIS A 119 -28.66 9.97 -0.13
CA HIS A 119 -30.05 9.59 -0.39
C HIS A 119 -30.12 8.58 -1.55
N PRO A 120 -30.92 7.50 -1.46
CA PRO A 120 -31.90 7.17 -0.42
C PRO A 120 -31.38 6.31 0.75
N TYR A 121 -30.10 5.98 0.77
CA TYR A 121 -29.49 5.05 1.73
C TYR A 121 -29.45 5.57 3.17
N ASP A 122 -29.48 6.89 3.32
CA ASP A 122 -29.57 7.61 4.59
C ASP A 122 -30.83 7.26 5.39
N GLN A 123 -31.88 6.75 4.72
CA GLN A 123 -33.15 6.34 5.34
C GLN A 123 -33.13 4.92 5.90
N VAL A 124 -32.07 4.14 5.68
CA VAL A 124 -31.96 2.73 6.12
C VAL A 124 -31.37 2.63 7.53
N ASN A 125 -31.78 1.62 8.28
CA ASN A 125 -31.27 1.38 9.62
C ASN A 125 -29.73 1.18 9.61
N ARG A 126 -29.02 1.90 10.49
CA ARG A 126 -27.57 1.79 10.65
C ARG A 126 -27.10 0.36 10.90
N ASP A 127 -27.84 -0.41 11.69
CA ASP A 127 -27.47 -1.79 12.04
C ASP A 127 -27.55 -2.74 10.84
N TYR A 128 -28.41 -2.45 9.87
CA TYR A 128 -28.41 -3.18 8.60
C TYR A 128 -27.10 -2.93 7.85
N TRP A 129 -26.71 -1.66 7.67
CA TRP A 129 -25.46 -1.32 6.99
C TRP A 129 -24.23 -1.88 7.68
N ILE A 130 -24.15 -1.80 9.01
CA ILE A 130 -23.06 -2.38 9.80
C ILE A 130 -22.95 -3.89 9.51
N ARG A 131 -24.06 -4.62 9.57
CA ARG A 131 -24.07 -6.08 9.31
C ARG A 131 -23.66 -6.38 7.87
N THR A 132 -24.16 -5.62 6.90
CA THR A 132 -23.86 -5.84 5.48
C THR A 132 -22.39 -5.57 5.15
N ILE A 133 -21.85 -4.44 5.59
CA ILE A 133 -20.43 -4.09 5.41
C ILE A 133 -19.52 -5.10 6.12
N ASN A 134 -19.86 -5.54 7.33
CA ASN A 134 -19.01 -6.48 8.10
C ASN A 134 -18.93 -7.89 7.52
N LYS A 135 -19.83 -8.27 6.60
CA LYS A 135 -19.70 -9.52 5.84
C LYS A 135 -18.48 -9.50 4.92
N ILE A 136 -17.99 -8.32 4.54
CA ILE A 136 -16.84 -8.17 3.64
C ILE A 136 -15.56 -8.16 4.48
N LYS A 137 -14.69 -9.13 4.20
CA LYS A 137 -13.45 -9.39 4.96
C LYS A 137 -12.17 -8.95 4.25
N HIS A 138 -12.27 -8.56 2.98
CA HIS A 138 -11.11 -8.23 2.17
C HIS A 138 -11.17 -6.77 1.71
N VAL A 139 -10.04 -6.09 1.84
CA VAL A 139 -9.89 -4.66 1.50
C VAL A 139 -10.17 -4.43 0.03
N ASP A 140 -9.59 -5.25 -0.85
CA ASP A 140 -9.69 -5.12 -2.31
C ASP A 140 -11.13 -5.19 -2.81
N VAL A 141 -11.99 -5.97 -2.14
CA VAL A 141 -13.41 -6.08 -2.47
C VAL A 141 -14.14 -4.82 -2.04
N LEU A 142 -13.95 -4.36 -0.81
CA LEU A 142 -14.70 -3.21 -0.28
C LEU A 142 -14.22 -1.88 -0.88
N ALA A 143 -12.91 -1.74 -1.10
CA ALA A 143 -12.28 -0.55 -1.66
C ALA A 143 -12.78 -0.22 -3.07
N LYS A 144 -13.28 -1.21 -3.83
CA LYS A 144 -13.89 -1.01 -5.15
C LYS A 144 -15.12 -0.10 -5.11
N TYR A 145 -15.84 -0.08 -3.99
CA TYR A 145 -17.10 0.63 -3.83
C TYR A 145 -17.01 1.86 -2.92
N ALA A 146 -15.86 2.07 -2.27
CA ALA A 146 -15.65 3.13 -1.30
C ALA A 146 -15.28 4.48 -1.94
N ASP A 147 -15.93 4.76 -3.08
CA ASP A 147 -15.99 6.06 -3.74
C ASP A 147 -17.46 6.41 -4.05
N SER A 148 -17.78 7.69 -4.24
CA SER A 148 -19.16 8.16 -4.42
C SER A 148 -19.87 7.53 -5.61
N ASP A 149 -19.12 7.15 -6.63
CA ASP A 149 -19.65 6.78 -7.95
C ASP A 149 -20.06 5.31 -8.00
N HIS A 150 -19.56 4.48 -7.08
CA HIS A 150 -19.83 3.03 -7.03
C HIS A 150 -20.69 2.59 -5.83
N LEU A 151 -21.21 3.55 -5.05
CA LEU A 151 -22.06 3.25 -3.91
C LEU A 151 -23.35 2.51 -4.31
N ASP A 152 -23.97 2.91 -5.41
CA ASP A 152 -25.19 2.27 -5.94
C ASP A 152 -24.92 0.81 -6.32
N SER A 153 -23.79 0.54 -6.98
CA SER A 153 -23.38 -0.83 -7.34
C SER A 153 -23.14 -1.70 -6.11
N PHE A 154 -22.58 -1.14 -5.02
CA PHE A 154 -22.48 -1.86 -3.76
C PHE A 154 -23.86 -2.27 -3.24
N VAL A 155 -24.82 -1.34 -3.25
CA VAL A 155 -26.16 -1.59 -2.73
C VAL A 155 -26.86 -2.65 -3.58
N GLU A 156 -26.78 -2.57 -4.91
CA GLU A 156 -27.38 -3.54 -5.82
C GLU A 156 -26.78 -4.96 -5.65
N GLU A 157 -25.45 -5.06 -5.54
CA GLU A 157 -24.76 -6.35 -5.49
C GLU A 157 -24.74 -6.99 -4.10
N ARG A 158 -24.72 -6.18 -3.03
CA ARG A 158 -24.44 -6.64 -1.66
C ARG A 158 -25.59 -6.41 -0.69
N ALA A 159 -26.58 -5.60 -1.05
CA ALA A 159 -27.62 -5.13 -0.16
C ALA A 159 -28.98 -5.00 -0.88
N SER A 160 -29.32 -5.91 -1.79
CA SER A 160 -30.53 -5.80 -2.63
C SER A 160 -31.84 -5.69 -1.85
N ASP A 161 -31.87 -6.17 -0.61
CA ASP A 161 -32.98 -6.12 0.34
C ASP A 161 -33.00 -4.86 1.22
N TRP A 162 -32.17 -3.86 0.94
CA TRP A 162 -32.03 -2.66 1.79
C TRP A 162 -33.35 -1.92 2.03
N LYS A 163 -34.26 -1.93 1.04
CA LYS A 163 -35.58 -1.27 1.12
C LYS A 163 -36.50 -1.90 2.16
N GLU A 164 -36.24 -3.13 2.57
CA GLU A 164 -36.98 -3.81 3.65
C GLU A 164 -36.49 -3.39 5.04
N ASN A 165 -35.39 -2.62 5.11
CA ASN A 165 -34.70 -2.25 6.35
C ASN A 165 -34.69 -0.72 6.57
N LEU A 166 -35.67 -0.02 6.02
CA LEU A 166 -35.88 1.41 6.29
C LEU A 166 -36.05 1.65 7.79
N LYS A 167 -35.61 2.82 8.26
CA LYS A 167 -35.86 3.27 9.64
C LYS A 167 -37.37 3.30 9.86
N GLU A 168 -37.83 2.67 10.94
CA GLU A 168 -39.21 2.85 11.39
C GLU A 168 -39.41 4.32 11.77
N GLU A 169 -40.49 4.94 11.28
CA GLU A 169 -40.89 6.31 11.65
C GLU A 169 -41.32 6.43 13.11
#